data_AF-A0A944GWB5-F1
#
_entry.id   AF-A0A944GWB5-F1
#
_cell.length_a   1.000
_cell.length_b   1.000
_cell.length_c   1.000
_cell.angle_alpha   90.00
_cell.angle_beta   90.00
_cell.angle_gamma   90.00
#
_symmetry.space_group_name_H-M   'P 1'
#
loop_
_entity.id
_entity.type
_entity.pdbx_description
1 polymer ?
#
loop_
_entity_poly.entity_id
_entity_poly.type
_entity_poly.pdbx_seq_one_letter_code
_entity_poly.pdbx_strand_id
1 'polypeptide(L)'
;MSGLSHVELELVRESVHVEGIHDLLVKGCWVEKNDHRCIISLEQIEFTGGFHDSYFKISLKPNELLIESDSPWELEVLAEELKELAVKKAVLTK
;
A
#
# COMPACT_ATOMS: atom_id res chain seq x y z
N MET A 1 -8.78 -11.81 17.39
CA MET A 1 -7.77 -12.14 16.37
C MET A 1 -7.84 -11.04 15.31
N SER A 2 -7.00 -10.02 15.36
CA SER A 2 -6.96 -9.02 14.28
C SER A 2 -6.02 -9.53 13.20
N GLY A 3 -6.56 -10.30 12.27
CA GLY A 3 -5.79 -10.86 11.16
C GLY A 3 -5.65 -9.85 10.04
N LEU A 4 -4.61 -9.02 10.08
CA LEU A 4 -4.22 -8.27 8.89
C LEU A 4 -3.82 -9.27 7.80
N SER A 5 -4.35 -9.08 6.60
CA SER A 5 -3.88 -9.75 5.39
C SER A 5 -2.73 -8.96 4.81
N HIS A 6 -1.83 -9.63 4.09
CA HIS A 6 -0.72 -8.96 3.44
C HIS A 6 -0.44 -9.49 2.03
N VAL A 7 0.08 -8.59 1.20
CA VAL A 7 0.53 -8.85 -0.16
C VAL A 7 1.95 -8.33 -0.29
N GLU A 8 2.82 -9.15 -0.87
CA GLU A 8 4.19 -8.80 -1.21
C GLU A 8 4.30 -8.55 -2.72
N LEU A 9 4.82 -7.40 -3.09
CA LEU A 9 5.13 -7.03 -4.47
C LEU A 9 6.65 -6.86 -4.62
N GLU A 10 7.20 -7.27 -5.76
CA GLU A 10 8.60 -7.06 -6.15
C GLU A 10 8.73 -5.77 -6.96
N LEU A 11 9.57 -4.83 -6.52
CA LEU A 11 9.72 -3.54 -7.20
C LEU A 11 10.30 -3.72 -8.61
N VAL A 12 9.70 -3.09 -9.62
CA VAL A 12 10.21 -3.15 -11.01
C VAL A 12 11.34 -2.15 -11.28
N ARG A 13 11.57 -1.21 -10.36
CA ARG A 13 12.55 -0.12 -10.49
C ARG A 13 13.29 0.06 -9.18
N GLU A 14 14.60 0.32 -9.26
CA GLU A 14 15.44 0.55 -8.09
C GLU A 14 15.17 1.90 -7.40
N SER A 15 14.46 2.84 -8.06
CA SER A 15 14.26 4.22 -7.60
C SER A 15 12.83 4.52 -7.14
N VAL A 16 12.15 3.57 -6.50
CA VAL A 16 10.83 3.82 -5.90
C VAL A 16 11.02 4.49 -4.54
N HIS A 17 10.30 5.58 -4.31
CA HIS A 17 10.30 6.34 -3.06
C HIS A 17 8.88 6.45 -2.50
N VAL A 18 8.78 6.66 -1.19
CA VAL A 18 7.50 6.73 -0.47
C VAL A 18 6.61 7.86 -1.00
N GLU A 19 7.21 8.98 -1.39
CA GLU A 19 6.50 10.11 -2.00
C GLU A 19 5.83 9.72 -3.33
N GLY A 20 6.50 8.90 -4.14
CA GLY A 20 5.95 8.40 -5.39
C GLY A 20 4.77 7.44 -5.18
N ILE A 21 4.83 6.63 -4.12
CA ILE A 21 3.71 5.77 -3.72
C ILE A 21 2.54 6.64 -3.25
N HIS A 22 2.81 7.63 -2.38
CA HIS A 22 1.78 8.55 -1.91
C HIS A 22 1.07 9.30 -3.05
N ASP A 23 1.82 9.77 -4.05
CA ASP A 23 1.24 10.43 -5.22
C ASP A 23 0.29 9.51 -6.01
N LEU A 24 0.59 8.20 -6.09
CA LEU A 24 -0.32 7.23 -6.69
C LEU A 24 -1.57 7.01 -5.84
N LEU A 25 -1.43 6.91 -4.51
CA LEU A 25 -2.58 6.77 -3.60
C LEU A 25 -3.54 7.96 -3.71
N VAL A 26 -3.00 9.18 -3.81
CA VAL A 26 -3.81 10.40 -4.01
C VAL A 26 -4.50 10.37 -5.37
N LYS A 27 -3.80 9.98 -6.44
CA LYS A 27 -4.38 9.87 -7.79
C LYS A 27 -5.47 8.79 -7.87
N GLY A 28 -5.29 7.67 -7.18
CA GLY A 28 -6.26 6.58 -7.05
C GLY A 28 -7.37 6.87 -6.04
N CYS A 29 -7.41 8.06 -5.45
CA CYS A 29 -8.40 8.47 -4.45
C CYS A 29 -8.43 7.60 -3.18
N TRP A 30 -7.34 6.90 -2.85
CA TRP A 30 -7.22 6.14 -1.60
C TRP A 30 -7.05 7.02 -0.38
N VAL A 31 -6.37 8.16 -0.56
CA VAL A 31 -6.13 9.18 0.46
C VAL A 31 -6.30 10.57 -0.15
N GLU A 32 -6.71 11.53 0.67
CA GLU A 32 -6.65 12.94 0.27
C GLU A 32 -5.23 13.48 0.38
N LYS A 33 -4.87 14.45 -0.47
CA LYS A 33 -3.51 15.04 -0.52
C LYS A 33 -3.01 15.60 0.82
N ASN A 34 -3.93 16.02 1.70
CA ASN A 34 -3.63 16.56 3.03
C ASN A 34 -4.38 15.80 4.14
N ASP A 35 -4.62 14.49 3.95
CA ASP A 35 -5.27 13.68 4.97
C ASP A 35 -4.37 13.54 6.20
N HIS A 36 -4.79 14.09 7.33
CA HIS A 36 -4.08 14.00 8.60
C HIS A 36 -4.02 12.58 9.17
N ARG A 37 -4.85 11.66 8.63
CA ARG A 37 -4.83 10.23 8.96
C ARG A 37 -3.81 9.46 8.11
N CYS A 38 -3.22 10.08 7.09
CA CYS A 38 -2.14 9.53 6.29
C CYS A 38 -0.79 9.93 6.92
N ILE A 39 -0.11 8.95 7.50
CA ILE A 39 1.20 9.12 8.14
C ILE A 39 2.26 8.61 7.17
N ILE A 40 3.14 9.51 6.73
CA ILE A 40 4.24 9.20 5.82
C ILE A 40 5.55 9.27 6.59
N SER A 41 6.35 8.21 6.46
CA SER A 41 7.71 8.10 7.01
C SER A 41 8.66 7.58 5.93
N LEU A 42 9.97 7.58 6.22
CA LEU A 42 11.05 7.29 5.25
C LEU A 42 10.85 6.02 4.40
N GLU A 43 10.23 4.99 4.95
CA GLU A 43 10.04 3.69 4.30
C GLU A 43 8.60 3.17 4.46
N GLN A 44 7.66 4.02 4.89
CA GLN A 44 6.34 3.54 5.28
C GLN A 44 5.24 4.58 5.09
N ILE A 45 4.07 4.12 4.66
CA ILE A 45 2.81 4.89 4.65
C ILE A 45 1.79 4.11 5.47
N GLU A 46 1.15 4.77 6.44
CA GLU A 46 -0.04 4.24 7.13
C GLU A 46 -1.21 5.17 6.89
N PHE A 47 -2.38 4.64 6.55
CA PHE A 47 -3.59 5.44 6.39
C PHE A 47 -4.86 4.63 6.67
N THR A 48 -5.95 5.34 6.90
CA THR A 48 -7.31 4.78 6.91
C THR A 48 -8.09 5.41 5.76
N GLY A 49 -8.59 4.59 4.84
CA GLY A 49 -9.24 5.05 3.62
C GLY A 49 -9.85 3.91 2.82
N GLY A 50 -9.92 4.07 1.49
CA GLY A 50 -10.60 3.12 0.62
C GLY A 50 -12.14 3.25 0.68
N PHE A 51 -12.83 2.21 0.20
CA PHE A 51 -14.29 2.16 0.12
C PHE A 51 -14.97 1.87 1.47
N HIS A 52 -14.24 1.21 2.38
CA HIS A 52 -14.79 0.77 3.67
C HIS A 52 -14.13 1.41 4.89
N ASP A 53 -13.39 2.51 4.71
CA ASP A 53 -12.56 3.12 5.76
C ASP A 53 -11.62 2.08 6.41
N SER A 54 -10.99 1.27 5.56
CA SER A 54 -10.07 0.23 5.97
C SER A 54 -8.69 0.77 6.31
N TYR A 55 -8.02 0.06 7.20
CA TYR A 55 -6.64 0.35 7.55
C TYR A 55 -5.69 -0.20 6.47
N PHE A 56 -4.69 0.60 6.11
CA PHE A 56 -3.61 0.21 5.22
C PHE A 56 -2.27 0.58 5.81
N LYS A 57 -1.31 -0.31 5.63
CA LYS A 57 0.11 -0.06 5.88
C LYS A 57 0.93 -0.54 4.69
N ILE A 58 1.67 0.37 4.09
CA ILE A 58 2.58 0.09 2.98
C ILE A 58 4.00 0.28 3.50
N SER A 59 4.81 -0.77 3.46
CA SER A 59 6.22 -0.74 3.84
C SER A 59 7.09 -0.94 2.60
N LEU A 60 7.96 0.02 2.33
CA LEU A 60 8.97 -0.03 1.27
C LEU A 60 10.24 -0.69 1.82
N LYS A 61 10.59 -1.86 1.30
CA LYS A 61 11.80 -2.61 1.64
C LYS A 61 12.75 -2.64 0.43
N PRO A 62 14.01 -3.06 0.61
CA PRO A 62 14.89 -3.32 -0.53
C PRO A 62 14.26 -4.28 -1.54
N ASN A 63 13.97 -3.79 -2.75
CA ASN A 63 13.35 -4.52 -3.87
C ASN A 63 11.92 -5.05 -3.61
N GLU A 64 11.25 -4.65 -2.53
CA GLU A 64 9.94 -5.18 -2.16
C GLU A 64 9.02 -4.07 -1.66
N LEU A 65 7.74 -4.19 -1.99
CA LEU A 65 6.65 -3.46 -1.34
C LEU A 65 5.78 -4.46 -0.56
N LEU A 66 5.64 -4.25 0.74
CA LEU A 66 4.72 -5.00 1.58
C LEU A 66 3.49 -4.14 1.85
N ILE A 67 2.30 -4.64 1.52
CA ILE A 67 1.03 -3.99 1.82
C ILE A 67 0.29 -4.85 2.83
N GLU A 68 -0.20 -4.24 3.90
CA GLU A 68 -1.01 -4.87 4.94
C GLU A 68 -2.35 -4.15 5.06
N SER A 69 -3.44 -4.89 5.27
CA SER A 69 -4.77 -4.31 5.49
C SER A 69 -5.67 -5.23 6.31
N ASP A 70 -6.66 -4.64 6.97
CA ASP A 70 -7.77 -5.35 7.61
C ASP A 70 -8.87 -5.77 6.61
N SER A 71 -8.81 -5.31 5.36
CA SER A 71 -9.70 -5.68 4.27
C SER A 71 -8.94 -6.44 3.17
N PRO A 72 -9.02 -7.78 3.14
CA PRO A 72 -8.33 -8.59 2.13
C PRO A 72 -8.75 -8.25 0.69
N TRP A 73 -10.00 -7.82 0.50
CA TRP A 73 -10.51 -7.46 -0.82
C TRP A 73 -9.91 -6.13 -1.30
N GLU A 74 -9.91 -5.09 -0.47
CA GLU A 74 -9.33 -3.80 -0.88
C GLU A 74 -7.81 -3.85 -0.96
N LEU A 75 -7.17 -4.72 -0.16
CA LEU A 75 -5.75 -5.03 -0.29
C LEU A 75 -5.38 -5.48 -1.70
N GLU A 76 -6.19 -6.36 -2.29
CA GLU A 76 -5.99 -6.86 -3.65
C GLU A 76 -6.21 -5.77 -4.70
N VAL A 77 -7.22 -4.90 -4.51
CA VAL A 77 -7.47 -3.77 -5.40
C VAL A 77 -6.32 -2.77 -5.36
N LEU A 78 -5.85 -2.41 -4.16
CA LEU A 78 -4.72 -1.50 -3.98
C LEU A 78 -3.42 -2.09 -4.56
N ALA A 79 -3.18 -3.39 -4.35
CA ALA A 79 -2.03 -4.08 -4.92
C ALA A 79 -2.06 -4.08 -6.47
N GLU A 80 -3.24 -4.15 -7.08
CA GLU A 80 -3.40 -4.02 -8.54
C GLU A 80 -3.04 -2.62 -9.04
N GLU A 81 -3.47 -1.57 -8.34
CA GLU A 81 -3.16 -0.18 -8.72
C GLU A 81 -1.67 0.15 -8.60
N LEU A 82 -0.98 -0.44 -7.62
CA LEU A 82 0.46 -0.25 -7.44
C LEU A 82 1.31 -1.10 -8.38
N LYS A 83 0.71 -1.83 -9.33
CA LYS A 83 1.46 -2.66 -10.30
C LYS A 83 2.39 -1.89 -11.23
N GLU A 84 2.14 -0.59 -11.42
CA GLU A 84 3.05 0.28 -12.17
C GLU A 84 4.42 0.41 -11.48
N LEU A 85 4.49 0.19 -10.16
CA LEU A 85 5.70 0.26 -9.36
C LEU A 85 6.29 -1.12 -9.03
N ALA A 86 5.47 -2.17 -9.01
CA ALA A 86 5.89 -3.48 -8.54
C ALA A 86 5.10 -4.64 -9.18
N VAL A 87 5.73 -5.80 -9.39
CA VAL A 87 5.03 -7.02 -9.82
C VAL A 87 4.59 -7.81 -8.61
N LYS A 88 3.38 -8.36 -8.64
CA LYS A 88 2.86 -9.20 -7.57
C LYS A 88 3.72 -10.46 -7.38
N LYS A 89 4.33 -10.61 -6.20
CA LYS A 89 5.25 -11.71 -5.87
C LYS A 89 4.55 -12.82 -5.10
N ALA A 90 3.76 -12.47 -4.08
CA ALA A 90 3.00 -13.42 -3.29
C ALA A 90 1.76 -12.78 -2.64
N VAL A 91 0.71 -13.60 -2.47
CA VAL A 91 -0.43 -13.29 -1.60
C VAL A 91 -0.36 -14.23 -0.41
N LEU A 92 -0.38 -13.68 0.79
CA LEU A 92 -0.46 -14.44 2.02
C LEU A 92 -1.66 -13.93 2.82
N THR A 93 -2.84 -14.40 2.40
CA THR A 93 -4.08 -14.27 3.19
C THR A 93 -4.07 -15.30 4.31
N LYS A 94 -4.32 -14.85 5.55
CA LYS A 94 -4.58 -15.76 6.68
C LYS A 94 -5.96 -16.39 6.57
#